data_AF-A0A059E2K2-F1
#
_entry.id   AF-A0A059E2K2-F1
#
_cell.length_a   1.000
_cell.length_b   1.000
_cell.length_c   1.000
_cell.angle_alpha   90.00
_cell.angle_beta   90.00
_cell.angle_gamma   90.00
#
_symmetry.space_group_name_H-M   'P 1'
#
loop_
_entity.id
_entity.type
_entity.pdbx_description
1 polymer ?
#
loop_
_entity_poly.entity_id
_entity_poly.type
_entity_poly.pdbx_seq_one_letter_code
_entity_poly.pdbx_strand_id
1 'polypeptide(L)'
;MIIALGAPAVAEEISTEDVYACTAIETDAERLACYDAAVGRLQAAEEAGEVTTVTRKEVEQVQKDSFGFSIPSLPSIVLGKSGEDGNLTEVTQPVKSIRGGRGSLIVYLENGQIWRQTDSKAIRNSGQSEAQIYEAALGSYKIKLDGGLAFRAERIK
;
A
#
# COMPACT_ATOMS: atom_id res chain seq x y z
N MET A 1 -40.68 30.21 -26.72
CA MET A 1 -39.90 28.96 -26.62
C MET A 1 -38.57 29.34 -25.96
N ILE A 2 -38.44 29.12 -24.65
CA ILE A 2 -37.27 29.53 -23.87
C ILE A 2 -36.23 28.41 -23.98
N ILE A 3 -35.10 28.70 -24.61
CA ILE A 3 -33.97 27.77 -24.72
C ILE A 3 -33.12 27.98 -23.45
N ALA A 4 -33.18 27.02 -22.52
CA ALA A 4 -32.25 26.95 -21.41
C ALA A 4 -30.90 26.44 -21.95
N LEU A 5 -29.91 27.33 -22.01
CA LEU A 5 -28.52 26.97 -22.26
C LEU A 5 -27.99 26.28 -21.00
N GLY A 6 -27.92 24.94 -21.02
CA GLY A 6 -27.16 24.19 -20.04
C GLY A 6 -25.68 24.49 -20.23
N ALA A 7 -25.07 25.20 -19.27
CA ALA A 7 -23.63 25.36 -19.24
C ALA A 7 -22.99 23.96 -19.10
N PRO A 8 -21.91 23.66 -19.83
CA PRO A 8 -21.16 22.44 -19.60
C PRO A 8 -20.65 22.49 -18.17
N ALA A 9 -20.96 21.48 -17.37
CA ALA A 9 -20.24 21.21 -16.14
C ALA A 9 -18.79 20.96 -16.58
N VAL A 10 -17.95 21.97 -16.40
CA VAL A 10 -16.50 21.79 -16.51
C VAL A 10 -16.20 20.76 -15.42
N ALA A 11 -15.71 19.58 -15.81
CA ALA A 11 -15.15 18.64 -14.86
C ALA A 11 -13.91 19.33 -14.29
N GLU A 12 -14.11 20.08 -13.22
CA GLU A 12 -13.05 20.72 -12.47
C GLU A 12 -12.27 19.57 -11.82
N GLU A 13 -11.00 19.40 -12.19
CA GLU A 13 -10.16 18.38 -11.59
C GLU A 13 -10.05 18.68 -10.09
N ILE A 14 -10.72 17.86 -9.28
CA ILE A 14 -10.79 18.06 -7.84
C ILE A 14 -9.41 17.75 -7.28
N SER A 15 -8.77 18.81 -6.78
CA SER A 15 -7.40 18.72 -6.29
C SER A 15 -7.18 19.57 -5.05
N THR A 16 -6.13 19.23 -4.30
CA THR A 16 -5.77 19.91 -3.06
C THR A 16 -5.19 21.31 -3.29
N GLU A 17 -4.78 21.64 -4.51
CA GLU A 17 -4.28 22.97 -4.85
C GLU A 17 -5.32 24.08 -4.60
N ASP A 18 -6.60 23.81 -4.87
CA ASP A 18 -7.70 24.75 -4.62
C ASP A 18 -7.83 25.09 -3.13
N VAL A 19 -7.68 24.08 -2.27
CA VAL A 19 -7.70 24.25 -0.81
C VAL A 19 -6.49 25.08 -0.37
N TYR A 20 -5.31 24.79 -0.92
CA TYR A 20 -4.08 25.51 -0.56
C TYR A 20 -4.07 26.96 -1.06
N ALA A 21 -4.71 27.26 -2.18
CA ALA A 21 -4.81 28.61 -2.73
C ALA A 21 -5.52 29.58 -1.75
N CYS A 22 -6.48 29.09 -0.96
CA CYS A 22 -7.18 29.90 0.05
C CYS A 22 -6.23 30.48 1.13
N THR A 23 -5.05 29.89 1.35
CA THR A 23 -4.06 30.40 2.32
C THR A 23 -3.51 31.78 1.93
N ALA A 24 -3.56 32.14 0.65
CA ALA A 24 -3.05 33.40 0.14
C ALA A 24 -4.04 34.59 0.33
N ILE A 25 -5.27 34.32 0.78
CA ILE A 25 -6.30 35.35 0.97
C ILE A 25 -6.11 36.03 2.34
N GLU A 26 -5.96 37.36 2.33
CA GLU A 26 -5.73 38.16 3.54
C GLU A 26 -7.02 38.34 4.36
N THR A 27 -8.13 38.68 3.70
CA THR A 27 -9.40 38.95 4.38
C THR A 27 -9.99 37.67 4.96
N ASP A 28 -10.22 37.65 6.27
CA ASP A 28 -10.75 36.47 6.97
C ASP A 28 -12.09 35.97 6.39
N ALA A 29 -13.01 36.88 6.05
CA ALA A 29 -14.32 36.52 5.52
C ALA A 29 -14.24 35.89 4.12
N GLU A 30 -13.36 36.41 3.26
CA GLU A 30 -13.12 35.88 1.91
C GLU A 30 -12.38 34.55 1.97
N ARG A 31 -11.39 34.44 2.88
CA ARG A 31 -10.65 33.20 3.12
C ARG A 31 -11.56 32.08 3.62
N LEU A 32 -12.47 32.38 4.55
CA LEU A 32 -13.45 31.42 5.05
C LEU A 32 -14.37 30.93 3.93
N ALA A 33 -14.94 31.84 3.14
CA ALA A 33 -15.79 31.48 2.02
C ALA A 33 -15.05 30.62 0.97
N CYS A 34 -13.76 30.89 0.74
CA CYS A 34 -12.91 30.07 -0.11
C CYS A 34 -12.77 28.63 0.41
N TYR A 35 -12.43 28.48 1.70
CA TYR A 35 -12.29 27.15 2.31
C TYR A 35 -13.60 26.36 2.29
N ASP A 36 -14.72 26.99 2.65
CA ASP A 36 -16.03 26.33 2.66
C ASP A 36 -16.40 25.79 1.27
N ALA A 37 -16.13 26.58 0.21
CA ALA A 37 -16.37 26.16 -1.16
C ALA A 37 -15.43 25.04 -1.62
N ALA A 38 -14.12 25.15 -1.34
CA ALA A 38 -13.12 24.17 -1.77
C ALA A 38 -13.29 22.82 -1.04
N VAL A 39 -13.48 22.85 0.28
CA VAL A 39 -13.73 21.65 1.09
C VAL A 39 -15.08 21.03 0.73
N GLY A 40 -16.12 21.84 0.47
CA GLY A 40 -17.41 21.33 0.00
C GLY A 40 -17.32 20.56 -1.32
N ARG A 41 -16.51 21.02 -2.28
CA ARG A 41 -16.24 20.28 -3.53
C ARG A 41 -15.48 18.98 -3.26
N LEU A 42 -14.44 19.02 -2.42
CA LEU A 42 -13.66 17.84 -2.06
C LEU A 42 -14.53 16.77 -1.36
N GLN A 43 -15.37 17.18 -0.41
CA GLN A 43 -16.29 16.28 0.27
C GLN A 43 -17.27 15.63 -0.71
N ALA A 44 -17.86 16.41 -1.63
CA ALA A 44 -18.75 15.87 -2.65
C ALA A 44 -18.05 14.85 -3.55
N ALA A 45 -16.77 15.07 -3.88
CA ALA A 45 -15.94 14.14 -4.62
C ALA A 45 -15.69 12.83 -3.88
N GLU A 46 -15.42 12.91 -2.58
CA GLU A 46 -15.24 11.74 -1.73
C GLU A 46 -16.54 10.94 -1.61
N GLU A 47 -17.67 11.61 -1.43
CA GLU A 47 -18.99 10.98 -1.39
C GLU A 47 -19.37 10.32 -2.73
N ALA A 48 -18.95 10.92 -3.86
CA ALA A 48 -19.10 10.34 -5.19
C ALA A 48 -18.10 9.21 -5.50
N GLY A 49 -17.08 9.01 -4.65
CA GLY A 49 -16.01 8.02 -4.86
C GLY A 49 -14.98 8.43 -5.92
N GLU A 50 -14.93 9.71 -6.29
CA GLU A 50 -13.99 10.27 -7.27
C GLU A 50 -12.62 10.56 -6.64
N VAL A 51 -12.59 10.87 -5.34
CA VAL A 51 -11.38 11.13 -4.55
C VAL A 51 -11.42 10.28 -3.27
N THR A 52 -10.26 9.82 -2.80
CA THR A 52 -10.12 9.21 -1.48
C THR A 52 -8.78 9.62 -0.88
N THR A 53 -8.79 9.97 0.41
CA THR A 53 -7.53 10.17 1.14
C THR A 53 -6.89 8.83 1.44
N VAL A 54 -5.59 8.70 1.19
CA VAL A 54 -4.79 7.52 1.58
C VAL A 54 -3.64 7.99 2.44
N THR A 55 -3.52 7.41 3.63
CA THR A 55 -2.43 7.68 4.55
C THR A 55 -1.18 6.88 4.18
N ARG A 56 0.00 7.36 4.57
CA ARG A 56 1.26 6.61 4.40
C ARG A 56 1.20 5.21 5.02
N LYS A 57 0.51 5.07 6.16
CA LYS A 57 0.34 3.79 6.85
C LYS A 57 -0.47 2.79 6.03
N GLU A 58 -1.51 3.24 5.34
CA GLU A 58 -2.30 2.38 4.44
C GLU A 58 -1.45 1.95 3.25
N VAL A 59 -0.65 2.86 2.68
CA VAL A 59 0.30 2.51 1.62
C VAL A 59 1.29 1.44 2.08
N GLU A 60 1.93 1.64 3.25
CA GLU A 60 2.87 0.69 3.81
C GLU A 60 2.23 -0.68 4.08
N GLN A 61 0.98 -0.69 4.57
CA GLN A 61 0.25 -1.93 4.82
C GLN A 61 -0.01 -2.68 3.50
N VAL A 62 -0.47 -1.98 2.46
CA VAL A 62 -0.68 -2.56 1.14
C VAL A 62 0.64 -3.09 0.56
N GLN A 63 1.75 -2.36 0.71
CA GLN A 63 3.07 -2.84 0.29
C GLN A 63 3.48 -4.11 1.03
N LYS A 64 3.29 -4.17 2.35
CA LYS A 64 3.58 -5.36 3.18
C LYS A 64 2.74 -6.57 2.75
N ASP A 65 1.45 -6.36 2.53
CA ASP A 65 0.52 -7.43 2.14
C ASP A 65 0.76 -7.92 0.71
N SER A 66 1.28 -7.04 -0.15
CA SER A 66 1.66 -7.31 -1.53
C SER A 66 3.08 -7.84 -1.69
N PHE A 67 3.90 -7.82 -0.64
CA PHE A 67 5.31 -8.23 -0.71
C PHE A 67 5.45 -9.66 -1.25
N GLY A 68 6.37 -9.86 -2.21
CA GLY A 68 6.53 -11.16 -2.87
C GLY A 68 5.58 -11.43 -4.04
N PHE A 69 4.66 -10.52 -4.36
CA PHE A 69 3.95 -10.51 -5.64
C PHE A 69 4.54 -9.47 -6.58
N SER A 70 4.69 -9.83 -7.86
CA SER A 70 4.89 -8.86 -8.93
C SER A 70 3.56 -8.17 -9.23
N ILE A 71 3.13 -7.26 -8.35
CA ILE A 71 2.01 -6.37 -8.67
C ILE A 71 2.55 -5.32 -9.66
N PRO A 72 1.89 -5.05 -10.80
CA PRO A 72 2.20 -3.89 -11.61
C PRO A 72 2.21 -2.70 -10.68
N SER A 73 3.38 -2.08 -10.51
CA SER A 73 3.65 -1.01 -9.54
C SER A 73 2.41 -0.17 -9.33
N LEU A 74 1.89 -0.13 -8.10
CA LEU A 74 0.89 0.85 -7.71
C LEU A 74 1.32 2.18 -8.33
N PRO A 75 0.45 2.87 -9.09
CA PRO A 75 0.85 4.06 -9.83
C PRO A 75 1.68 4.95 -8.90
N SER A 76 2.82 5.40 -9.41
CA SER A 76 3.91 6.08 -8.67
C SER A 76 3.44 7.27 -7.81
N ILE A 77 2.19 7.70 -8.02
CA ILE A 77 1.39 8.66 -7.26
C ILE A 77 1.24 8.27 -5.77
N VAL A 78 1.20 6.98 -5.43
CA VAL A 78 1.02 6.52 -4.04
C VAL A 78 2.33 6.49 -3.23
N LEU A 79 3.50 6.43 -3.89
CA LEU A 79 4.80 6.30 -3.21
C LEU A 79 5.44 7.64 -2.83
N GLY A 80 4.98 8.76 -3.38
CA GLY A 80 5.54 10.08 -3.14
C GLY A 80 6.86 10.30 -3.88
N LYS A 81 7.06 11.51 -4.40
CA LYS A 81 8.34 11.98 -4.97
C LYS A 81 9.37 12.25 -3.86
N SER A 82 9.74 11.23 -3.09
CA SER A 82 10.91 11.29 -2.20
C SER A 82 11.92 10.28 -2.72
N GLY A 83 13.05 10.79 -3.20
CA GLY A 83 14.08 10.07 -3.95
C GLY A 83 14.92 9.10 -3.13
N GLU A 84 14.30 8.16 -2.45
CA GLU A 84 14.90 6.90 -2.02
C GLU A 84 13.94 5.81 -2.48
N ASP A 85 14.46 4.81 -3.18
CA ASP A 85 13.71 3.74 -3.83
C ASP A 85 12.68 3.13 -2.86
N GLY A 86 11.44 3.62 -2.91
CA GLY A 86 10.37 3.35 -1.94
C GLY A 86 9.80 1.93 -2.03
N ASN A 87 10.60 0.99 -2.53
CA ASN A 87 10.29 -0.42 -2.58
C ASN A 87 10.73 -1.06 -1.27
N LEU A 88 9.76 -1.61 -0.55
CA LEU A 88 9.99 -2.44 0.62
C LEU A 88 10.81 -3.66 0.20
N THR A 89 12.02 -3.83 0.76
CA THR A 89 12.92 -4.98 0.47
C THR A 89 12.83 -6.08 1.52
N GLU A 90 12.17 -5.79 2.65
CA GLU A 90 12.02 -6.68 3.78
C GLU A 90 10.71 -6.44 4.52
N VAL A 91 10.07 -7.51 4.96
CA VAL A 91 8.86 -7.49 5.79
C VAL A 91 8.94 -8.49 6.93
N THR A 92 8.36 -8.11 8.06
CA THR A 92 8.16 -9.00 9.20
C THR A 92 6.67 -9.25 9.37
N GLN A 93 6.28 -10.51 9.39
CA GLN A 93 4.89 -10.93 9.44
C GLN A 93 4.68 -12.04 10.49
N PRO A 94 3.60 -11.99 11.27
CA PRO A 94 3.26 -13.05 12.21
C PRO A 94 2.87 -14.34 11.48
N VAL A 95 3.37 -15.46 11.98
CA VAL A 95 3.16 -16.80 11.45
C VAL A 95 1.89 -17.39 12.07
N LYS A 96 0.94 -17.75 11.21
CA LYS A 96 -0.29 -18.46 11.59
C LYS A 96 -0.05 -19.95 11.79
N SER A 97 0.66 -20.58 10.84
CA SER A 97 1.04 -21.99 10.95
C SER A 97 2.15 -22.35 9.98
N ILE A 98 2.87 -23.43 10.27
CA ILE A 98 3.86 -24.02 9.35
C ILE A 98 3.48 -25.48 9.14
N ARG A 99 3.48 -25.91 7.88
CA ARG A 99 3.22 -27.31 7.48
C ARG A 99 4.38 -27.85 6.65
N GLY A 100 4.47 -29.17 6.54
CA GLY A 100 5.50 -29.85 5.75
C GLY A 100 6.70 -30.31 6.58
N GLY A 101 7.67 -30.91 5.88
CA GLY A 101 8.87 -31.49 6.47
C GLY A 101 10.15 -30.87 5.89
N ARG A 102 11.27 -31.58 6.03
CA ARG A 102 12.58 -31.13 5.52
C ARG A 102 12.49 -30.78 4.04
N GLY A 103 12.86 -29.55 3.68
CA GLY A 103 12.90 -29.07 2.29
C GLY A 103 11.54 -28.90 1.60
N SER A 104 10.42 -28.89 2.34
CA SER A 104 9.07 -28.81 1.77
C SER A 104 8.11 -27.97 2.64
N LEU A 105 8.66 -27.00 3.38
CA LEU A 105 7.84 -26.19 4.29
C LEU A 105 6.87 -25.29 3.53
N ILE A 106 5.66 -25.17 4.07
CA ILE A 106 4.65 -24.19 3.68
C ILE A 106 4.35 -23.34 4.91
N VAL A 107 4.68 -22.06 4.83
CA VAL A 107 4.47 -21.06 5.89
C VAL A 107 3.20 -20.29 5.57
N TYR A 108 2.26 -20.30 6.50
CA TYR A 108 1.02 -19.53 6.46
C TYR A 108 1.17 -18.35 7.41
N LEU A 109 0.97 -17.13 6.91
CA LEU A 109 1.03 -15.90 7.70
C LEU A 109 -0.38 -15.46 8.11
N GLU A 110 -0.50 -14.64 9.15
CA GLU A 110 -1.81 -14.15 9.61
C GLU A 110 -2.50 -13.23 8.60
N ASN A 111 -1.73 -12.48 7.80
CA ASN A 111 -2.27 -11.66 6.72
C ASN A 111 -2.72 -12.48 5.49
N GLY A 112 -2.67 -13.81 5.57
CA GLY A 112 -3.16 -14.72 4.54
C GLY A 112 -2.14 -15.11 3.47
N GLN A 113 -0.92 -14.55 3.52
CA GLN A 113 0.16 -14.95 2.62
C GLN A 113 0.58 -16.40 2.86
N ILE A 114 0.92 -17.08 1.77
CA ILE A 114 1.42 -18.45 1.82
C ILE A 114 2.74 -18.54 1.05
N TRP A 115 3.76 -19.03 1.74
CA TRP A 115 5.11 -19.16 1.20
C TRP A 115 5.56 -20.61 1.22
N ARG A 116 6.16 -21.07 0.11
CA ARG A 116 6.68 -22.43 -0.05
C ARG A 116 8.20 -22.40 -0.10
N GLN A 117 8.85 -23.24 0.71
CA GLN A 117 10.28 -23.45 0.65
C GLN A 117 10.68 -24.08 -0.70
N THR A 118 11.75 -23.56 -1.31
CA THR A 118 12.26 -24.02 -2.61
C THR A 118 13.66 -24.63 -2.54
N ASP A 119 14.34 -24.54 -1.39
CA ASP A 119 15.60 -25.24 -1.14
C ASP A 119 15.41 -26.49 -0.26
N SER A 120 16.47 -27.29 -0.15
CA SER A 120 16.45 -28.55 0.60
C SER A 120 16.83 -28.41 2.09
N LYS A 121 16.90 -27.18 2.63
CA LYS A 121 17.35 -26.96 4.00
C LYS A 121 16.39 -27.56 5.01
N ALA A 122 16.94 -28.18 6.06
CA ALA A 122 16.15 -28.64 7.19
C ALA A 122 15.92 -27.46 8.15
N ILE A 123 14.70 -26.96 8.19
CA ILE A 123 14.29 -25.84 9.06
C ILE A 123 13.34 -26.38 10.13
N ARG A 124 13.46 -25.85 11.35
CA ARG A 124 12.55 -26.19 12.45
C ARG A 124 11.16 -25.62 12.12
N ASN A 125 10.14 -26.48 12.13
CA ASN A 125 8.78 -26.15 11.69
C ASN A 125 7.78 -26.00 12.84
N SER A 126 8.25 -25.93 14.10
CA SER A 126 7.39 -25.95 15.29
C SER A 126 7.68 -24.77 16.22
N GLY A 127 6.62 -24.11 16.68
CA GLY A 127 6.69 -23.05 17.70
C GLY A 127 7.36 -21.78 17.18
N GLN A 128 7.11 -21.42 15.92
CA GLN A 128 7.61 -20.17 15.35
C GLN A 128 6.49 -19.15 15.25
N SER A 129 6.75 -17.92 15.68
CA SER A 129 5.75 -16.85 15.77
C SER A 129 5.88 -15.79 14.67
N GLU A 130 7.06 -15.64 14.10
CA GLU A 130 7.39 -14.53 13.21
C GLU A 130 8.18 -15.04 12.01
N ALA A 131 7.86 -14.49 10.84
CA ALA A 131 8.56 -14.69 9.58
C ALA A 131 9.09 -13.35 9.08
N GLN A 132 10.42 -13.23 9.04
CA GLN A 132 11.13 -12.16 8.37
C GLN A 132 11.39 -12.60 6.93
N ILE A 133 10.84 -11.87 5.96
CA ILE A 133 10.88 -12.16 4.52
C ILE A 133 11.60 -11.02 3.84
N TYR A 134 12.61 -11.33 3.03
CA TYR A 134 13.42 -10.32 2.39
C TYR A 134 13.87 -10.74 1.00
N GLU A 135 14.09 -9.74 0.15
CA GLU A 135 14.61 -9.93 -1.21
C GLU A 135 16.04 -10.46 -1.18
N ALA A 136 16.29 -11.41 -2.06
CA ALA A 136 17.60 -11.93 -2.39
C ALA A 136 17.92 -11.63 -3.85
N ALA A 137 19.11 -12.01 -4.31
CA ALA A 137 19.52 -11.78 -5.69
C ALA A 137 18.50 -12.35 -6.70
N LEU A 138 18.35 -11.66 -7.83
CA LEU A 138 17.53 -12.08 -8.98
C LEU A 138 16.03 -12.20 -8.68
N GLY A 139 15.49 -11.34 -7.81
CA GLY A 139 14.05 -11.34 -7.49
C GLY A 139 13.59 -12.60 -6.73
N SER A 140 14.52 -13.32 -6.12
CA SER A 140 14.20 -14.43 -5.23
C SER A 140 13.96 -13.93 -3.81
N TYR A 141 13.27 -14.71 -2.99
CA TYR A 141 12.99 -14.35 -1.60
C TYR A 141 13.59 -15.37 -0.64
N LYS A 142 13.92 -14.89 0.55
CA LYS A 142 14.31 -15.73 1.69
C LYS A 142 13.41 -15.45 2.88
N ILE A 143 13.19 -16.49 3.67
CA ILE A 143 12.46 -16.41 4.93
C ILE A 143 13.37 -16.84 6.07
N LYS A 144 13.28 -16.10 7.17
CA LYS A 144 13.85 -16.42 8.47
C LYS A 144 12.73 -16.49 9.49
N LEU A 145 12.64 -17.61 10.20
CA LEU A 145 11.64 -17.83 11.24
C LEU A 145 12.28 -17.55 12.60
N ASP A 146 11.70 -16.66 13.40
CA ASP A 146 12.17 -16.21 14.72
C ASP A 146 13.71 -16.06 14.83
N GLY A 147 14.34 -15.39 13.86
CA GLY A 147 15.80 -15.17 13.88
C GLY A 147 16.66 -16.38 13.48
N GLY A 148 16.07 -17.52 13.13
CA GLY A 148 16.73 -18.79 12.81
C GLY A 148 17.45 -18.83 11.45
N LEU A 149 17.58 -20.04 10.88
CA LEU A 149 18.27 -20.22 9.60
C LEU A 149 17.40 -19.71 8.44
N ALA A 150 17.98 -18.86 7.59
CA ALA A 150 17.31 -18.39 6.39
C ALA A 150 17.24 -19.48 5.30
N PHE A 151 16.06 -19.65 4.70
CA PHE A 151 15.81 -20.57 3.58
C PHE A 151 15.16 -19.84 2.40
N ARG A 152 15.37 -20.36 1.19
CA ARG A 152 14.71 -19.82 -0.01
C ARG A 152 13.25 -20.22 -0.04
N ALA A 153 12.41 -19.26 -0.39
CA ALA A 153 10.98 -19.48 -0.53
C ALA A 153 10.42 -18.70 -1.71
N GLU A 154 9.28 -19.16 -2.20
CA GLU A 154 8.47 -18.47 -3.19
C GLU A 154 7.05 -18.27 -2.64
N ARG A 155 6.44 -17.13 -2.97
CA ARG A 155 5.05 -16.86 -2.61
C ARG A 155 4.15 -17.65 -3.54
N ILE A 156 3.19 -18.36 -2.96
CA ILE A 156 2.19 -19.13 -3.72
C ILE A 156 0.77 -18.58 -3.56
N LYS A 157 0.55 -17.69 -2.57
CA LYS A 157 -0.71 -16.95 -2.34
C LYS A 157 -0.45 -15.68 -1.52
#